data_AF-A0AAP2DWB8-F1
#
_entry.id   AF-A0AAP2DWB8-F1
#
_cell.length_a   1.000
_cell.length_b   1.000
_cell.length_c   1.000
_cell.angle_alpha   90.00
_cell.angle_beta   90.00
_cell.angle_gamma   90.00
#
_symmetry.space_group_name_H-M   'P 1'
#
loop_
_entity.id
_entity.type
_entity.pdbx_description
1 polymer ?
#
loop_
_entity_poly.entity_id
_entity_poly.type
_entity_poly.pdbx_seq_one_letter_code
_entity_poly.pdbx_strand_id
1 'polypeptide(L)'
;MYSKNWLILKDDAKKTFEVCGQDGNTNAFMNRTIGMQRLGMQVSGVTPPVSNTNSNRTSIKVQGYTPEEGLEERLMVQYRALMKGSIDEE
;
A
#
# COMPACT_ATOMS: atom_id res chain seq x y z
N MET A 1 22.72 -3.99 -8.61
CA MET A 1 21.55 -4.58 -7.92
C MET A 1 20.90 -3.48 -7.11
N TYR A 2 19.66 -3.10 -7.38
CA TYR A 2 18.96 -2.10 -6.56
C TYR A 2 18.70 -2.72 -5.18
N SER A 3 19.23 -2.11 -4.12
CA SER A 3 19.15 -2.65 -2.76
C SER A 3 17.87 -2.26 -2.01
N LYS A 4 17.09 -1.32 -2.55
CA LYS A 4 15.88 -0.78 -1.93
C LYS A 4 14.80 -0.53 -2.98
N ASN A 5 13.57 -0.87 -2.63
CA ASN A 5 12.38 -0.52 -3.38
C ASN A 5 11.52 0.43 -2.53
N TRP A 6 10.79 1.32 -3.19
CA TRP A 6 9.70 2.03 -2.53
C TRP A 6 8.56 1.08 -2.26
N LEU A 7 7.83 1.31 -1.18
CA LEU A 7 6.56 0.66 -0.90
C LEU A 7 5.47 1.69 -1.11
N ILE A 8 4.61 1.48 -2.09
CA ILE A 8 3.52 2.41 -2.42
C ILE A 8 2.21 1.66 -2.37
N LEU A 9 1.34 2.07 -1.46
CA LEU A 9 -0.01 1.55 -1.33
C LEU A 9 -0.98 2.49 -2.05
N LYS A 10 -1.95 1.90 -2.75
CA LYS A 10 -2.99 2.63 -3.47
C LYS A 10 -4.35 2.13 -3.05
N ASP A 11 -5.28 3.05 -2.85
CA ASP A 11 -6.71 2.80 -2.75
C ASP A 11 -7.32 3.12 -4.11
N ASP A 12 -7.65 2.07 -4.85
CA ASP A 12 -8.15 2.15 -6.22
C ASP A 12 -9.61 2.62 -6.28
N ALA A 13 -10.36 2.50 -5.18
CA ALA A 13 -11.72 3.01 -5.07
C ALA A 13 -11.73 4.53 -4.90
N LYS A 14 -10.86 5.08 -4.05
CA LYS A 14 -10.78 6.53 -3.81
C LYS A 14 -9.75 7.25 -4.68
N LYS A 15 -8.98 6.50 -5.47
CA LYS A 15 -7.84 7.01 -6.27
C LYS A 15 -6.86 7.79 -5.39
N THR A 16 -6.53 7.24 -4.22
CA THR A 16 -5.52 7.81 -3.33
C THR A 16 -4.31 6.89 -3.21
N PHE A 17 -3.15 7.46 -2.91
CA PHE A 17 -1.93 6.68 -2.72
C PHE A 17 -1.11 7.21 -1.55
N GLU A 18 -0.32 6.32 -0.96
CA GLU A 18 0.68 6.66 0.04
C GLU A 18 1.98 5.92 -0.24
N VAL A 19 3.09 6.62 -0.07
CA VAL A 19 4.41 6.00 -0.05
C VAL A 19 4.71 5.58 1.38
N CYS A 20 4.62 4.29 1.70
CA CYS A 20 4.80 3.74 3.05
C CYS A 20 6.27 3.73 3.50
N GLY A 21 7.24 3.79 2.57
CA GLY A 21 8.66 3.84 2.90
C GLY A 21 9.54 3.13 1.88
N GLN A 22 10.78 2.84 2.27
CA GLN A 22 11.72 2.05 1.47
C GLN A 22 12.03 0.75 2.20
N ASP A 23 11.99 -0.37 1.49
CA ASP A 23 12.37 -1.68 2.04
C ASP A 23 13.15 -2.50 1.02
N GLY A 24 14.08 -3.32 1.50
CA GLY A 24 14.75 -4.36 0.73
C GLY A 24 13.90 -5.63 0.61
N ASN A 25 13.00 -5.88 1.57
CA ASN A 25 12.10 -7.03 1.59
C ASN A 25 10.65 -6.60 1.41
N THR A 26 10.13 -6.77 0.20
CA THR A 26 8.76 -6.36 -0.15
C THR A 26 7.69 -7.39 0.21
N ASN A 27 8.06 -8.59 0.68
CA ASN A 27 7.12 -9.70 0.89
C ASN A 27 6.03 -9.37 1.92
N ALA A 28 6.40 -8.77 3.05
CA ALA A 28 5.44 -8.42 4.10
C ALA A 28 4.43 -7.37 3.63
N PHE A 29 4.87 -6.44 2.78
CA PHE A 29 4.01 -5.42 2.17
C PHE A 29 3.03 -6.04 1.15
N MET A 30 3.55 -6.89 0.25
CA MET A 30 2.74 -7.55 -0.77
C MET A 30 1.72 -8.52 -0.14
N ASN A 31 2.12 -9.29 0.87
CA ASN A 31 1.21 -10.20 1.59
C ASN A 31 0.06 -9.45 2.27
N ARG A 32 0.34 -8.30 2.89
CA ARG A 32 -0.72 -7.45 3.47
C ARG A 32 -1.68 -6.93 2.42
N THR A 33 -1.16 -6.42 1.30
CA THR A 33 -1.97 -5.94 0.17
C THR A 33 -2.86 -7.05 -0.38
N ILE A 34 -2.31 -8.25 -0.59
CA ILE A 34 -3.07 -9.43 -1.05
C ILE A 34 -4.16 -9.82 -0.04
N GLY A 35 -3.86 -9.76 1.27
CA GLY A 35 -4.85 -10.00 2.32
C GLY A 35 -6.03 -9.03 2.22
N MET A 36 -5.76 -7.73 2.07
CA MET A 36 -6.80 -6.71 1.89
C MET A 36 -7.66 -6.97 0.64
N GLN A 37 -7.02 -7.29 -0.50
CA GLN A 37 -7.73 -7.62 -1.74
C GLN A 37 -8.65 -8.84 -1.58
N ARG A 38 -8.21 -9.88 -0.85
CA ARG A 38 -9.01 -11.08 -0.60
C ARG A 38 -10.27 -10.81 0.22
N LEU A 39 -10.26 -9.79 1.07
CA LEU A 39 -11.45 -9.31 1.78
C LEU A 39 -12.31 -8.34 0.96
N GLY A 40 -12.04 -8.21 -0.34
CA GLY A 40 -12.82 -7.36 -1.25
C GLY A 40 -12.44 -5.87 -1.22
N MET A 41 -11.34 -5.49 -0.56
CA MET A 41 -10.86 -4.12 -0.59
C MET A 41 -10.23 -3.80 -1.95
N GLN A 42 -10.60 -2.67 -2.56
CA GLN A 42 -10.02 -2.19 -3.81
C GLN A 42 -8.70 -1.47 -3.56
N VAL A 43 -7.66 -2.24 -3.28
CA VAL A 43 -6.30 -1.72 -3.02
C VAL A 43 -5.27 -2.37 -3.92
N SER A 44 -4.18 -1.67 -4.21
CA SER A 44 -3.03 -2.21 -4.92
C SER A 44 -1.71 -1.74 -4.33
N GLY A 45 -0.72 -2.62 -4.39
CA GLY A 45 0.62 -2.39 -3.87
C GLY A 45 1.62 -2.39 -5.02
N VAL A 46 2.47 -1.37 -5.10
CA VAL A 46 3.54 -1.30 -6.10
C VAL A 46 4.88 -1.05 -5.43
N THR A 47 5.92 -1.71 -5.96
CA THR A 47 7.26 -1.63 -5.37
C THR A 47 8.33 -1.22 -6.38
N PRO A 48 8.31 0.04 -6.86
CA PRO A 48 9.30 0.49 -7.83
C PRO A 48 10.68 0.60 -7.19
N PRO A 49 11.76 0.30 -7.93
CA PRO A 49 13.12 0.45 -7.42
C PRO A 49 13.42 1.90 -7.07
N VAL A 50 14.16 2.12 -5.98
CA VAL A 50 14.68 3.45 -5.64
C VAL A 50 15.75 3.81 -6.68
N SER A 51 15.48 4.84 -7.48
CA SER A 51 16.43 5.40 -8.45
C SER A 51 16.83 6.81 -8.02
N ASN A 52 17.91 7.36 -8.61
CA ASN A 52 18.38 8.72 -8.29
C ASN A 52 17.28 9.78 -8.49
N THR A 53 16.41 9.59 -9.48
CA THR A 53 15.31 10.52 -9.83
C THR A 53 14.16 10.48 -8.82
N ASN A 54 13.96 9.35 -8.13
CA ASN A 54 12.90 9.15 -7.13
C ASN A 54 13.50 8.80 -5.76
N SER A 55 14.61 9.45 -5.38
CA SER A 55 15.27 9.20 -4.10
C SER A 55 14.51 9.78 -2.90
N ASN A 56 13.58 10.70 -3.14
CA ASN A 56 12.78 11.35 -2.11
C ASN A 56 11.31 10.86 -2.13
N ARG A 57 10.72 10.67 -0.95
CA ARG A 57 9.33 10.24 -0.76
C ARG A 57 8.35 11.19 -1.44
N THR A 58 8.61 12.51 -1.34
CA THR A 58 7.73 13.57 -1.85
C THR A 58 7.82 13.76 -3.36
N SER A 59 8.86 13.25 -4.02
CA SER A 59 9.00 13.35 -5.48
C SER A 59 8.22 12.27 -6.23
N ILE A 60 7.78 11.22 -5.52
CA ILE A 60 7.02 10.11 -6.09
C ILE A 60 5.59 10.56 -6.36
N LYS A 61 5.20 10.51 -7.62
CA LYS A 61 3.84 10.77 -8.07
C LYS A 61 3.28 9.53 -8.73
N VAL A 62 2.04 9.19 -8.38
CA VAL A 62 1.28 8.14 -9.06
C VAL A 62 0.24 8.82 -9.93
N GLN A 63 0.35 8.62 -11.25
CA GLN A 63 -0.55 9.25 -12.21
C GLN A 63 -2.00 8.84 -11.94
N GLY A 64 -2.89 9.82 -11.81
CA GLY A 64 -4.33 9.59 -11.55
C GLY A 64 -4.67 9.28 -10.10
N TYR A 65 -3.72 9.43 -9.17
CA TYR A 65 -3.97 9.25 -7.73
C TYR A 65 -3.55 10.50 -6.96
N THR A 66 -4.28 10.81 -5.89
CA THR A 66 -3.95 11.89 -4.96
C THR A 66 -3.16 11.34 -3.77
N PRO A 67 -2.11 12.05 -3.30
CA PRO A 67 -1.40 11.63 -2.11
C PRO A 67 -2.32 11.77 -0.89
N GLU A 68 -2.41 10.73 -0.07
CA GLU A 68 -3.15 10.69 1.19
C GLU A 68 -2.18 10.26 2.31
N GLU A 69 -1.94 11.14 3.29
CA GLU A 69 -1.13 10.79 4.45
C GLU A 69 -1.96 9.97 5.44
N GLY A 70 -1.44 8.82 5.90
CA GLY A 70 -2.16 7.91 6.77
C GLY A 70 -3.12 6.96 6.05
N LEU A 71 -3.00 6.82 4.73
CA LEU A 71 -3.75 5.83 3.95
C LEU A 71 -3.52 4.40 4.45
N GLU A 72 -2.27 4.04 4.72
CA GLU A 72 -1.93 2.71 5.24
C GLU A 72 -2.65 2.43 6.55
N GLU A 73 -2.66 3.40 7.48
CA GLU A 73 -3.37 3.26 8.74
C GLU A 73 -4.87 3.09 8.52
N ARG A 74 -5.49 3.94 7.69
CA ARG A 74 -6.91 3.85 7.36
C ARG A 74 -7.27 2.48 6.77
N LEU A 75 -6.49 1.98 5.82
CA LEU A 75 -6.72 0.69 5.18
C LEU A 75 -6.50 -0.46 6.17
N MET A 76 -5.51 -0.36 7.06
CA MET A 76 -5.28 -1.35 8.11
C MET A 76 -6.43 -1.42 9.13
N VAL A 77 -7.04 -0.28 9.48
CA VAL A 77 -8.24 -0.25 10.33
C VAL A 77 -9.40 -0.96 9.64
N GLN A 78 -9.64 -0.68 8.35
CA GLN A 78 -10.69 -1.36 7.58
C GLN A 78 -10.42 -2.86 7.46
N TYR A 79 -9.18 -3.25 7.16
CA TYR A 79 -8.77 -4.63 7.06
C TYR A 79 -9.02 -5.40 8.36
N ARG A 80 -8.67 -4.82 9.51
CA ARG A 80 -8.94 -5.41 10.83
C ARG A 80 -10.42 -5.54 11.13
N ALA A 81 -11.22 -4.55 10.75
CA ALA A 81 -12.68 -4.60 10.94
C ALA A 81 -13.31 -5.74 10.11
N LEU A 82 -12.90 -5.89 8.85
CA LEU A 82 -13.36 -6.97 7.97
C LEU A 82 -12.92 -8.35 8.48
N MET A 83 -11.65 -8.50 8.89
CA MET A 83 -11.15 -9.74 9.49
C MET A 83 -11.93 -10.15 10.75
N LYS A 84 -12.32 -9.18 11.58
CA LYS A 84 -13.12 -9.46 12.78
C LYS A 84 -14.55 -9.87 12.42
N GLY A 85 -15.18 -9.16 11.48
CA GLY A 85 -16.52 -9.51 10.99
C GLY A 85 -16.59 -10.90 10.35
N SER A 86 -15.55 -11.33 9.64
CA SER A 86 -15.49 -12.70 9.08
C SER A 86 -15.36 -13.82 10.11
N ILE A 87 -14.95 -13.51 11.35
CA ILE A 87 -14.82 -14.51 12.43
C ILE A 87 -16.14 -14.66 13.19
N ASP A 88 -16.95 -13.60 13.28
CA ASP A 88 -18.22 -13.62 14.02
C ASP A 88 -19.41 -14.19 13.20
N GLU A 89 -19.22 -14.48 11.89
CA GLU A 89 -20.23 -15.08 10.99
C GLU A 89 -20.12 -16.61 10.82
N GLU A 90 -19.29 -17.30 11.61
CA GLU A 90 -19.13 -18.78 11.63
C GLU A 90 -19.78 -19.43 12.85
#